data_AF-A0A9N7Q6C9-F1
#
_entry.id   AF-A0A9N7Q6C9-F1
#
_cell.length_a   1.000
_cell.length_b   1.000
_cell.length_c   1.000
_cell.angle_alpha   90.00
_cell.angle_beta   90.00
_cell.angle_gamma   90.00
#
_symmetry.space_group_name_H-M   'P 1'
#
loop_
_entity.id
_entity.type
_entity.pdbx_description
1 polymer ?
#
loop_
_entity_poly.entity_id
_entity_poly.type
_entity_poly.pdbx_seq_one_letter_code
_entity_poly.pdbx_strand_id
1 'polypeptide(L)'
;MGDNITPPQQAFNWVVDIYGSTEEIKARGQVIVGMMHRNVGHLGIFVSGKVAQKEHAQIVSVLKSIELLPPGLYAMVIHERKGSAGVEYEVEFEEHSLEEIASRLNRFERVDEKPFERVANLSDFTQRAYELFAQPYVQALSNEMTARVLREFHPLRMQNWLFSDLNPWMAWLKPAADAVRASRQALEPDHPLRQQEQAGAEMLSAGLDAYRAVRDAMTEYTFFNVYANLFPFLPGSEPSARAGTPTVTDPRELPEVRAALAAVGQGGYAEAIARLACLLGRKGEPLPLSRLELRKELVTDYADLLPELEPDAWRKLRGQQELITRYAPEQALETLPALLRHQADRQRLQALAEKLRTDERVLGTTPTAEQAAMLEQVSTVLGTKPERVRGAAVPIKRAS
;
A
#
# COMPACT_ATOMS: atom_id res chain seq x y z
N MET A 1 19.73 3.84 5.03
CA MET A 1 18.62 3.95 4.06
C MET A 1 18.40 2.56 3.50
N GLY A 2 17.32 1.91 3.90
CA GLY A 2 16.89 0.69 3.24
C GLY A 2 16.44 1.04 1.83
N ASP A 3 16.87 0.23 0.86
CA ASP A 3 16.35 0.16 -0.51
C ASP A 3 16.75 1.27 -1.52
N ASN A 4 17.54 0.90 -2.53
CA ASN A 4 17.88 1.72 -3.71
C ASN A 4 16.99 1.44 -4.94
N ILE A 5 16.00 0.55 -4.85
CA ILE A 5 15.11 0.21 -5.98
C ILE A 5 13.93 1.19 -6.05
N THR A 6 13.31 1.51 -4.92
CA THR A 6 12.32 2.58 -4.82
C THR A 6 12.37 3.18 -3.42
N PRO A 7 13.09 4.31 -3.21
CA PRO A 7 13.10 4.96 -1.90
C PRO A 7 11.66 5.33 -1.49
N PRO A 8 11.32 5.29 -0.18
CA PRO A 8 9.96 5.56 0.28
C PRO A 8 9.39 6.88 -0.25
N GLN A 9 10.24 7.89 -0.42
CA GLN A 9 9.88 9.19 -0.99
C GLN A 9 9.33 9.07 -2.42
N GLN A 10 9.94 8.24 -3.26
CA GLN A 10 9.49 7.98 -4.63
C GLN A 10 8.13 7.24 -4.63
N ALA A 11 7.95 6.26 -3.74
CA ALA A 11 6.69 5.54 -3.61
C ALA A 11 5.54 6.47 -3.17
N PHE A 12 5.77 7.35 -2.20
CA PHE A 12 4.76 8.30 -1.75
C PHE A 12 4.50 9.42 -2.77
N ASN A 13 5.51 9.88 -3.53
CA ASN A 13 5.28 10.82 -4.64
C ASN A 13 4.31 10.26 -5.68
N TRP A 14 4.40 8.96 -5.98
CA TRP A 14 3.43 8.30 -6.86
C TRP A 14 2.01 8.28 -6.28
N VAL A 15 1.86 8.08 -4.97
CA VAL A 15 0.54 8.17 -4.30
C VAL A 15 -0.02 9.59 -4.41
N VAL A 16 0.82 10.62 -4.23
CA VAL A 16 0.42 12.03 -4.39
C VAL A 16 0.05 12.37 -5.83
N ASP A 17 0.67 11.73 -6.82
CA ASP A 17 0.34 11.94 -8.23
C ASP A 17 -1.00 11.27 -8.60
N ILE A 18 -1.31 10.12 -8.01
CA ILE A 18 -2.56 9.40 -8.31
C ILE A 18 -3.76 9.98 -7.56
N TYR A 19 -3.58 10.37 -6.29
CA TYR A 19 -4.66 10.82 -5.43
C TYR A 19 -4.44 12.28 -5.01
N GLY A 20 -5.47 13.11 -5.17
CA GLY A 20 -5.42 14.52 -4.81
C GLY A 20 -5.57 14.83 -3.33
N SER A 21 -6.12 13.89 -2.56
CA SER A 21 -6.31 14.06 -1.11
C SER A 21 -6.41 12.72 -0.41
N THR A 22 -6.24 12.75 0.91
CA THR A 22 -6.57 11.61 1.78
C THR A 22 -8.02 11.19 1.62
N GLU A 23 -8.92 12.16 1.44
CA GLU A 23 -10.34 11.87 1.26
C GLU A 23 -10.63 11.14 -0.06
N GLU A 24 -9.88 11.41 -1.12
CA GLU A 24 -9.99 10.65 -2.37
C GLU A 24 -9.53 9.20 -2.21
N ILE A 25 -8.42 8.94 -1.52
CA ILE A 25 -7.93 7.58 -1.22
C ILE A 25 -9.05 6.78 -0.52
N LYS A 26 -9.63 7.40 0.50
CA LYS A 26 -10.66 6.79 1.33
C LYS A 26 -11.97 6.63 0.58
N ALA A 27 -12.32 7.59 -0.28
CA ALA A 27 -13.51 7.52 -1.10
C ALA A 27 -13.46 6.35 -2.10
N ARG A 28 -12.28 6.10 -2.67
CA ARG A 28 -11.99 4.97 -3.58
C ARG A 28 -11.80 3.63 -2.87
N GLY A 29 -12.00 3.58 -1.56
CA GLY A 29 -11.88 2.36 -0.76
C GLY A 29 -10.46 1.78 -0.71
N GLN A 30 -9.44 2.59 -0.97
CA GLN A 30 -8.06 2.13 -1.09
C GLN A 30 -7.39 2.08 0.28
N VAL A 31 -6.62 1.00 0.52
CA VAL A 31 -5.78 0.83 1.72
C VAL A 31 -4.33 0.86 1.27
N ILE A 32 -3.61 1.91 1.64
CA ILE A 32 -2.20 2.09 1.29
C ILE A 32 -1.38 1.99 2.58
N VAL A 33 -0.45 1.04 2.63
CA VAL A 33 0.39 0.81 3.81
C VAL A 33 1.86 1.00 3.42
N GLY A 34 2.52 1.99 4.02
CA GLY A 34 3.95 2.21 3.91
C GLY A 34 4.69 1.63 5.11
N MET A 35 5.69 0.77 4.90
CA MET A 35 6.53 0.28 5.99
C MET A 35 7.59 1.32 6.37
N MET A 36 7.58 1.76 7.62
CA MET A 36 8.51 2.77 8.13
C MET A 36 9.64 2.11 8.92
N HIS A 37 10.45 1.25 8.28
CA HIS A 37 11.58 0.60 8.94
C HIS A 37 12.92 1.20 8.46
N ARG A 38 13.75 1.68 9.39
CA ARG A 38 15.03 2.35 9.06
C ARG A 38 16.07 1.39 8.45
N ASN A 39 15.96 0.10 8.74
CA ASN A 39 16.99 -0.92 8.47
C ASN A 39 16.56 -2.07 7.54
N VAL A 40 15.28 -2.15 7.15
CA VAL A 40 14.76 -3.25 6.30
C VAL A 40 14.42 -2.64 4.95
N GLY A 41 15.17 -3.01 3.90
CA GLY A 41 14.82 -2.68 2.51
C GLY A 41 13.86 -3.72 1.89
N HIS A 42 13.33 -3.48 0.69
CA HIS A 42 12.41 -4.42 -0.01
C HIS A 42 12.87 -5.89 0.05
N LEU A 43 14.18 -6.12 -0.03
CA LEU A 43 14.76 -7.45 -0.12
C LEU A 43 14.67 -8.24 1.19
N GLY A 44 14.54 -7.57 2.33
CA GLY A 44 14.37 -8.21 3.65
C GLY A 44 13.04 -8.96 3.76
N ILE A 45 11.99 -8.43 3.13
CA ILE A 45 10.64 -9.01 3.12
C ILE A 45 10.56 -10.27 2.24
N PHE A 46 11.38 -10.35 1.17
CA PHE A 46 11.24 -11.39 0.15
C PHE A 46 12.42 -12.37 0.01
N VAL A 47 13.64 -12.06 0.46
CA VAL A 47 14.85 -12.82 0.02
C VAL A 47 15.83 -13.19 1.14
N SER A 48 15.70 -12.69 2.37
CA SER A 48 16.65 -13.02 3.44
C SER A 48 16.29 -14.32 4.16
N GLY A 49 16.76 -15.49 3.72
CA GLY A 49 16.39 -16.79 4.29
C GLY A 49 16.59 -17.00 5.82
N LYS A 50 17.42 -16.20 6.50
CA LYS A 50 17.64 -16.27 7.96
C LYS A 50 16.77 -15.29 8.76
N VAL A 51 16.36 -14.17 8.14
CA VAL A 51 15.46 -13.17 8.71
C VAL A 51 14.00 -13.54 8.36
N ALA A 52 13.80 -14.06 7.15
CA ALA A 52 12.53 -14.53 6.60
C ALA A 52 11.89 -15.68 7.40
N GLN A 53 12.62 -16.61 8.03
CA GLN A 53 11.92 -17.69 8.74
C GLN A 53 11.15 -17.23 9.98
N LYS A 54 11.58 -16.17 10.67
CA LYS A 54 10.88 -15.62 11.83
C LYS A 54 9.96 -14.47 11.46
N GLU A 55 10.37 -13.62 10.52
CA GLU A 55 9.56 -12.50 10.06
C GLU A 55 8.39 -12.93 9.15
N HIS A 56 8.49 -14.03 8.38
CA HIS A 56 7.44 -14.41 7.43
C HIS A 56 6.14 -14.88 8.12
N ALA A 57 6.21 -15.55 9.27
CA ALA A 57 4.99 -15.93 10.00
C ALA A 57 4.22 -14.69 10.49
N GLN A 58 4.94 -13.68 10.97
CA GLN A 58 4.33 -12.43 11.42
C GLN A 58 3.92 -11.53 10.24
N ILE A 59 4.72 -11.41 9.18
CA ILE A 59 4.38 -10.65 7.97
C ILE A 59 3.16 -11.26 7.25
N VAL A 60 3.07 -12.59 7.15
CA VAL A 60 1.88 -13.26 6.57
C VAL A 60 0.64 -13.08 7.46
N SER A 61 0.81 -13.05 8.80
CA SER A 61 -0.27 -12.67 9.72
C SER A 61 -0.70 -11.22 9.51
N VAL A 62 0.26 -10.32 9.34
CA VAL A 62 0.07 -8.88 9.10
C VAL A 62 -0.66 -8.62 7.78
N LEU A 63 -0.34 -9.33 6.69
CA LEU A 63 -1.04 -9.18 5.39
C LEU A 63 -2.54 -9.46 5.52
N LYS A 64 -2.93 -10.52 6.23
CA LYS A 64 -4.35 -10.81 6.50
C LYS A 64 -5.01 -9.73 7.35
N SER A 65 -4.25 -9.08 8.22
CA SER A 65 -4.72 -7.97 9.05
C SER A 65 -4.86 -6.66 8.26
N ILE A 66 -4.01 -6.43 7.24
CA ILE A 66 -4.11 -5.27 6.34
C ILE A 66 -5.44 -5.27 5.58
N GLU A 67 -5.95 -6.44 5.17
CA GLU A 67 -7.27 -6.52 4.52
C GLU A 67 -8.44 -6.04 5.40
N LEU A 68 -8.25 -6.02 6.72
CA LEU A 68 -9.24 -5.58 7.69
C LEU A 68 -9.15 -4.08 8.01
N LEU A 69 -8.09 -3.39 7.58
CA LEU A 69 -7.94 -1.96 7.78
C LEU A 69 -9.06 -1.20 7.05
N PRO A 70 -9.52 -0.07 7.63
CA PRO A 70 -10.35 0.85 6.87
C PRO A 70 -9.55 1.45 5.70
N PRO A 71 -10.22 1.93 4.63
CA PRO A 71 -9.59 2.73 3.60
C PRO A 71 -8.83 3.92 4.20
N GLY A 72 -7.63 4.18 3.68
CA GLY A 72 -6.75 5.21 4.20
C GLY A 72 -5.28 4.97 3.87
N LEU A 73 -4.45 5.88 4.38
CA LEU A 73 -3.00 5.85 4.24
C LEU A 73 -2.38 5.58 5.61
N TYR A 74 -1.61 4.51 5.72
CA TYR A 74 -1.09 4.01 6.99
C TYR A 74 0.43 3.85 6.94
N ALA A 75 1.10 4.24 8.02
CA ALA A 75 2.46 3.82 8.32
C ALA A 75 2.41 2.55 9.18
N MET A 76 3.11 1.51 8.75
CA MET A 76 3.33 0.32 9.55
C MET A 76 4.62 0.49 10.35
N VAL A 77 4.47 0.56 11.68
CA VAL A 77 5.54 0.67 12.66
C VAL A 77 5.74 -0.69 13.32
N ILE A 78 6.99 -1.16 13.32
CA ILE A 78 7.36 -2.44 13.94
C ILE A 78 8.19 -2.13 15.18
N HIS A 79 7.68 -2.50 16.35
CA HIS A 79 8.35 -2.36 17.63
C HIS A 79 9.02 -3.67 18.02
N GLU A 80 10.30 -3.62 18.39
CA GLU A 80 11.04 -4.78 18.89
C GLU A 80 10.99 -4.83 20.42
N ARG A 81 10.42 -5.90 20.98
CA ARG A 81 10.41 -6.17 22.43
C ARG A 81 11.31 -7.38 22.72
N LYS A 82 12.32 -7.20 23.56
CA LYS A 82 13.17 -8.32 24.01
C LYS A 82 12.49 -9.03 25.18
N GLY A 83 11.92 -10.20 24.94
CA GLY A 83 11.37 -11.11 25.94
C GLY A 83 12.39 -12.13 26.42
N SER A 84 12.04 -12.88 27.48
CA SER A 84 12.85 -13.95 28.07
C SER A 84 13.06 -15.15 27.14
N ALA A 85 12.24 -15.31 26.10
CA ALA A 85 12.31 -16.39 25.11
C ALA A 85 12.81 -15.95 23.72
N GLY A 86 13.13 -14.66 23.52
CA GLY A 86 13.59 -14.11 22.24
C GLY A 86 13.12 -12.68 21.97
N VAL A 87 13.32 -12.20 20.74
CA VAL A 87 12.78 -10.91 20.26
C VAL A 87 11.34 -11.17 19.79
N GLU A 88 10.39 -10.49 20.41
CA GLU A 88 8.99 -10.39 19.97
C GLU A 88 8.82 -9.09 19.19
N TYR A 89 8.12 -9.14 18.07
CA TYR A 89 7.78 -7.94 17.30
C TYR A 89 6.30 -7.63 17.46
N GLU A 90 6.01 -6.36 17.74
CA GLU A 90 4.66 -5.81 17.83
C GLU A 90 4.46 -4.83 16.68
N VAL A 91 3.35 -4.95 15.96
CA VAL A 91 3.06 -4.14 14.77
C VAL A 91 1.90 -3.19 15.06
N GLU A 92 2.11 -1.92 14.77
CA GLU A 92 1.12 -0.86 14.89
C GLU A 92 0.93 -0.16 13.55
N PHE A 93 -0.33 0.19 13.24
CA PHE A 93 -0.67 0.97 12.06
C PHE A 93 -1.06 2.39 12.49
N GLU A 94 -0.27 3.37 12.07
CA GLU A 94 -0.55 4.79 12.30
C GLU A 94 -1.18 5.37 11.03
N GLU A 95 -2.37 5.96 11.15
CA GLU A 95 -3.02 6.63 10.03
C GLU A 95 -2.36 7.99 9.79
N HIS A 96 -1.99 8.27 8.54
CA HIS A 96 -1.43 9.55 8.12
C HIS A 96 -2.29 10.22 7.06
N SER A 97 -2.18 11.55 7.00
CA SER A 97 -2.76 12.32 5.91
C SER A 97 -1.76 12.43 4.75
N LEU A 98 -2.27 12.26 3.53
CA LEU A 98 -1.54 12.49 2.29
C LEU A 98 -1.05 13.93 2.22
N GLU A 99 -1.82 14.89 2.73
CA GLU A 99 -1.48 16.32 2.75
C GLU A 99 -0.23 16.58 3.62
N GLU A 100 -0.15 15.95 4.80
CA GLU A 100 1.03 16.01 5.67
C GLU A 100 2.24 15.35 4.99
N ILE A 101 2.06 14.15 4.43
CA ILE A 101 3.13 13.41 3.76
C ILE A 101 3.65 14.19 2.54
N ALA A 102 2.76 14.74 1.72
CA ALA A 102 3.12 15.56 0.58
C ALA A 102 3.91 16.79 1.01
N SER A 103 3.49 17.49 2.06
CA SER A 103 4.20 18.67 2.58
C SER A 103 5.61 18.33 3.08
N ARG A 104 5.79 17.16 3.70
CA ARG A 104 7.05 16.71 4.27
C ARG A 104 8.02 16.18 3.20
N LEU A 105 7.50 15.53 2.17
CA LEU A 105 8.30 14.90 1.13
C LEU A 105 8.61 15.85 -0.04
N ASN A 106 7.76 16.82 -0.33
CA ASN A 106 7.92 17.74 -1.45
C ASN A 106 8.78 18.98 -1.10
N ARG A 107 9.87 18.80 -0.34
CA ARG A 107 10.74 19.89 0.14
C ARG A 107 11.38 20.72 -1.00
N PHE A 108 11.53 20.14 -2.19
CA PHE A 108 12.18 20.77 -3.35
C PHE A 108 11.21 21.09 -4.49
N GLU A 109 9.89 21.06 -4.26
CA GLU A 109 8.85 21.33 -5.27
C GLU A 109 9.07 20.56 -6.59
N ARG A 110 9.69 19.37 -6.51
CA ARG A 110 9.99 18.51 -7.66
C ARG A 110 10.78 19.22 -8.78
N VAL A 111 11.61 20.21 -8.44
CA VAL A 111 12.44 20.93 -9.42
C VAL A 111 13.42 19.98 -10.12
N ASP A 112 13.85 18.94 -9.42
CA ASP A 112 14.68 17.83 -9.87
C ASP A 112 13.99 16.92 -10.90
N GLU A 113 12.66 16.96 -11.04
CA GLU A 113 11.91 16.19 -12.03
C GLU A 113 11.96 16.82 -13.44
N LYS A 114 12.28 18.13 -13.57
CA LYS A 114 12.29 18.82 -14.87
C LYS A 114 13.25 18.21 -15.91
N PRO A 115 14.47 17.79 -15.56
CA PRO A 115 15.32 17.06 -16.49
C PRO A 115 14.73 15.73 -16.94
N PHE A 116 13.97 15.02 -16.08
CA PHE A 116 13.32 13.76 -16.44
C PHE A 116 12.19 13.98 -17.45
N GLU A 117 11.39 15.04 -17.31
CA GLU A 117 10.37 15.40 -18.30
C GLU A 117 10.99 15.65 -19.69
N ARG A 118 12.20 16.22 -19.75
CA ARG A 118 12.91 16.40 -21.02
C ARG A 118 13.39 15.10 -21.61
N VAL A 119 13.89 14.19 -20.76
CA VAL A 119 14.27 12.86 -21.21
C VAL A 119 13.06 12.11 -21.76
N ALA A 120 11.88 12.26 -21.15
CA ALA A 120 10.65 11.71 -21.67
C ALA A 120 10.32 12.28 -23.07
N ASN A 121 10.38 13.60 -23.26
CA ASN A 121 10.14 14.21 -24.57
C ASN A 121 11.17 13.79 -25.62
N LEU A 122 12.45 13.71 -25.24
CA LEU A 122 13.51 13.21 -26.13
C LEU A 122 13.28 11.73 -26.46
N SER A 123 12.89 10.92 -25.47
CA SER A 123 12.54 9.53 -25.65
C SER A 123 11.39 9.38 -26.64
N ASP A 124 10.29 10.12 -26.47
CA ASP A 124 9.15 10.12 -27.38
C ASP A 124 9.54 10.52 -28.80
N PHE A 125 10.41 11.52 -28.95
CA PHE A 125 10.94 11.92 -30.24
C PHE A 125 11.79 10.79 -30.87
N THR A 126 12.73 10.21 -30.11
CA THR A 126 13.59 9.12 -30.60
C THR A 126 12.78 7.86 -30.91
N GLN A 127 11.72 7.59 -30.16
CA GLN A 127 10.77 6.51 -30.38
C GLN A 127 10.04 6.71 -31.71
N ARG A 128 9.50 7.91 -31.96
CA ARG A 128 8.86 8.22 -33.26
C ARG A 128 9.83 8.12 -34.42
N ALA A 129 11.07 8.57 -34.25
CA ALA A 129 12.11 8.42 -35.27
C ALA A 129 12.44 6.94 -35.51
N TYR A 130 12.54 6.13 -34.47
CA TYR A 130 12.74 4.69 -34.59
C TYR A 130 11.58 4.03 -35.35
N GLU A 131 10.34 4.35 -35.00
CA GLU A 131 9.13 3.81 -35.64
C GLU A 131 9.08 4.15 -37.13
N LEU A 132 9.44 5.38 -37.51
CA LEU A 132 9.39 5.82 -38.90
C LEU A 132 10.56 5.28 -39.74
N PHE A 133 11.77 5.26 -39.19
CA PHE A 133 12.98 5.02 -39.98
C PHE A 133 13.62 3.65 -39.77
N ALA A 134 13.53 3.06 -38.58
CA ALA A 134 14.24 1.83 -38.24
C ALA A 134 13.31 0.61 -38.13
N GLN A 135 12.11 0.78 -37.54
CA GLN A 135 11.15 -0.29 -37.30
C GLN A 135 10.81 -1.10 -38.56
N PRO A 136 10.59 -0.51 -39.75
CA PRO A 136 10.29 -1.29 -40.96
C PRO A 136 11.42 -2.25 -41.34
N TYR A 137 12.68 -1.82 -41.21
CA TYR A 137 13.84 -2.66 -41.51
C TYR A 137 14.05 -3.74 -40.44
N VAL A 138 13.88 -3.38 -39.17
CA VAL A 138 13.96 -4.34 -38.07
C VAL A 138 12.89 -5.43 -38.23
N GLN A 139 11.66 -5.07 -38.57
CA GLN A 139 10.59 -6.02 -38.83
C GLN A 139 10.88 -6.89 -40.06
N ALA A 140 11.43 -6.32 -41.13
CA ALA A 140 11.78 -7.06 -42.34
C ALA A 140 12.93 -8.07 -42.12
N LEU A 141 13.88 -7.76 -41.23
CA LEU A 141 15.05 -8.60 -40.95
C LEU A 141 14.82 -9.58 -39.78
N SER A 142 13.81 -9.33 -38.94
CA SER A 142 13.51 -10.15 -37.77
C SER A 142 12.79 -11.44 -38.16
N ASN A 143 13.34 -12.58 -37.73
CA ASN A 143 12.72 -13.89 -37.83
C ASN A 143 12.99 -14.71 -36.56
N GLU A 144 12.41 -15.91 -36.48
CA GLU A 144 12.53 -16.76 -35.29
C GLU A 144 13.98 -17.18 -34.99
N MET A 145 14.78 -17.42 -36.03
CA MET A 145 16.19 -17.78 -35.87
C MET A 145 17.00 -16.60 -35.31
N THR A 146 16.85 -15.40 -35.89
CA THR A 146 17.57 -14.21 -35.41
C THR A 146 17.16 -13.84 -33.99
N ALA A 147 15.87 -13.97 -33.65
CA ALA A 147 15.37 -13.74 -32.30
C ALA A 147 15.95 -14.75 -31.30
N ARG A 148 16.05 -16.03 -31.68
CA ARG A 148 16.66 -17.08 -30.84
C ARG A 148 18.14 -16.80 -30.60
N VAL A 149 18.89 -16.44 -31.64
CA VAL A 149 20.31 -16.08 -31.53
C VAL A 149 20.50 -14.86 -30.63
N LEU A 150 19.76 -13.77 -30.87
CA LEU A 150 19.82 -12.57 -30.01
C LEU A 150 19.49 -12.87 -28.55
N ARG A 151 18.52 -13.74 -28.31
CA ARG A 151 18.14 -14.15 -26.96
C ARG A 151 19.22 -14.99 -26.29
N GLU A 152 19.84 -15.93 -27.01
CA GLU A 152 20.86 -16.82 -26.45
C GLU A 152 22.17 -16.06 -26.18
N PHE A 153 22.56 -15.18 -27.09
CA PHE A 153 23.74 -14.31 -26.96
C PHE A 153 23.44 -12.98 -26.23
N HIS A 154 22.30 -12.88 -25.56
CA HIS A 154 21.99 -11.70 -24.76
C HIS A 154 23.07 -11.53 -23.67
N PRO A 155 23.67 -10.34 -23.50
CA PRO A 155 24.83 -10.15 -22.62
C PRO A 155 24.64 -10.69 -21.20
N LEU A 156 23.45 -10.47 -20.61
CA LEU A 156 23.11 -10.99 -19.28
C LEU A 156 23.08 -12.52 -19.20
N ARG A 157 22.66 -13.21 -20.27
CA ARG A 157 22.70 -14.67 -20.32
C ARG A 157 24.12 -15.16 -20.53
N MET A 158 24.87 -14.49 -21.39
CA MET A 158 26.26 -14.82 -21.65
C MET A 158 27.11 -14.70 -20.37
N GLN A 159 26.87 -13.66 -19.56
CA GLN A 159 27.50 -13.50 -18.24
C GLN A 159 27.20 -14.69 -17.31
N ASN A 160 25.94 -15.13 -17.25
CA ASN A 160 25.56 -16.28 -16.43
C ASN A 160 26.10 -17.60 -16.99
N TRP A 161 26.11 -17.76 -18.32
CA TRP A 161 26.65 -18.95 -18.99
C TRP A 161 28.15 -19.09 -18.77
N LEU A 162 28.88 -17.97 -18.84
CA LEU A 162 30.34 -17.91 -18.66
C LEU A 162 30.78 -18.55 -17.34
N PHE A 163 30.00 -18.33 -16.26
CA PHE A 163 30.23 -18.89 -14.94
C PHE A 163 29.23 -20.01 -14.58
N SER A 164 28.97 -20.93 -15.51
CA SER A 164 28.09 -22.07 -15.28
C SER A 164 28.73 -23.41 -15.64
N ASP A 165 28.10 -24.50 -15.17
CA ASP A 165 28.45 -25.89 -15.52
C ASP A 165 28.28 -26.20 -17.03
N LEU A 166 27.60 -25.31 -17.78
CA LEU A 166 27.44 -25.43 -19.23
C LEU A 166 28.69 -24.95 -19.99
N ASN A 167 29.60 -24.22 -19.34
CA ASN A 167 30.87 -23.81 -19.93
C ASN A 167 31.92 -24.92 -19.69
N PRO A 168 32.41 -25.63 -20.72
CA PRO A 168 33.41 -26.69 -20.54
C PRO A 168 34.71 -26.22 -19.89
N TRP A 169 35.06 -24.94 -20.02
CA TRP A 169 36.23 -24.37 -19.36
C TRP A 169 36.08 -24.29 -17.83
N MET A 170 34.85 -24.38 -17.32
CA MET A 170 34.54 -24.42 -15.88
C MET A 170 34.39 -25.85 -15.34
N ALA A 171 34.54 -26.88 -16.17
CA ALA A 171 34.35 -28.28 -15.78
C ALA A 171 35.29 -28.75 -14.64
N TRP A 172 36.44 -28.08 -14.46
CA TRP A 172 37.37 -28.35 -13.37
C TRP A 172 36.93 -27.78 -12.02
N LEU A 173 36.01 -26.81 -12.00
CA LEU A 173 35.65 -26.08 -10.78
C LEU A 173 34.90 -26.97 -9.79
N LYS A 174 33.94 -27.77 -10.26
CA LYS A 174 33.17 -28.69 -9.42
C LYS A 174 34.05 -29.72 -8.68
N PRO A 175 34.90 -30.52 -9.36
CA PRO A 175 35.78 -31.46 -8.67
C PRO A 175 36.79 -30.75 -7.76
N ALA A 176 37.31 -29.58 -8.14
CA ALA A 176 38.18 -28.80 -7.28
C ALA A 176 37.46 -28.32 -6.00
N ALA A 177 36.23 -27.83 -6.13
CA ALA A 177 35.41 -27.40 -4.99
C ALA A 177 35.07 -28.56 -4.06
N ASP A 178 34.78 -29.76 -4.59
CA ASP A 178 34.51 -30.95 -3.79
C ASP A 178 35.78 -31.43 -3.06
N ALA A 179 36.94 -31.39 -3.71
CA ALA A 179 38.23 -31.68 -3.06
C ALA A 179 38.53 -30.70 -1.93
N VAL A 180 38.34 -29.40 -2.15
CA VAL A 180 38.50 -28.37 -1.11
C VAL A 180 37.51 -28.58 0.04
N ARG A 181 36.26 -28.95 -0.25
CA ARG A 181 35.24 -29.22 0.79
C ARG A 181 35.61 -30.44 1.64
N ALA A 182 36.12 -31.50 1.03
CA ALA A 182 36.56 -32.71 1.72
C ALA A 182 37.81 -32.46 2.59
N SER A 183 38.70 -31.57 2.16
CA SER A 183 39.94 -31.22 2.88
C SER A 183 39.81 -29.96 3.74
N ARG A 184 38.62 -29.39 3.90
CA ARG A 184 38.41 -28.14 4.63
C ARG A 184 38.67 -28.34 6.13
N GLN A 185 39.69 -27.67 6.66
CA GLN A 185 39.94 -27.56 8.08
C GLN A 185 39.49 -26.18 8.57
N ALA A 186 38.38 -26.14 9.31
CA ALA A 186 37.86 -24.89 9.84
C ALA A 186 38.77 -24.41 11.00
N LEU A 187 39.33 -23.20 10.85
CA LEU A 187 40.04 -22.52 11.93
C LEU A 187 39.04 -22.02 12.98
N GLU A 188 39.48 -22.00 14.25
CA GLU A 188 38.73 -21.42 15.37
C GLU A 188 38.39 -19.93 15.11
N PRO A 189 37.27 -19.42 15.66
CA PRO A 189 36.83 -18.05 15.44
C PRO A 189 37.88 -16.98 15.81
N ASP A 190 38.66 -17.23 16.87
CA ASP A 190 39.62 -16.27 17.41
C ASP A 190 41.00 -16.34 16.74
N HIS A 191 41.19 -17.21 15.75
CA HIS A 191 42.48 -17.40 15.10
C HIS A 191 42.92 -16.14 14.31
N PRO A 192 44.20 -15.70 14.40
CA PRO A 192 44.66 -14.44 13.79
C PRO A 192 44.43 -14.38 12.26
N LEU A 193 44.56 -15.51 11.55
CA LEU A 193 44.28 -15.58 10.10
C LEU A 193 42.80 -15.32 9.76
N ARG A 194 41.86 -15.71 10.63
CA ARG A 194 40.42 -15.40 10.46
C ARG A 194 40.16 -13.91 10.62
N GLN A 195 40.83 -13.28 11.58
CA GLN A 195 40.73 -11.83 11.78
C GLN A 195 41.29 -11.06 10.56
N GLN A 196 42.38 -11.53 9.97
CA GLN A 196 42.94 -10.97 8.74
C GLN A 196 42.03 -11.19 7.52
N GLU A 197 41.44 -12.39 7.38
CA GLU A 197 40.44 -12.69 6.34
C GLU A 197 39.25 -11.72 6.47
N GLN A 198 38.73 -11.55 7.68
CA GLN A 198 37.60 -10.67 7.94
C GLN A 198 37.93 -9.20 7.65
N ALA A 199 39.08 -8.71 8.11
CA ALA A 199 39.53 -7.35 7.80
C ALA A 199 39.71 -7.14 6.28
N GLY A 200 40.25 -8.14 5.56
CA GLY A 200 40.38 -8.10 4.11
C GLY A 200 39.02 -8.09 3.40
N ALA A 201 38.08 -8.90 3.87
CA ALA A 201 36.70 -8.93 3.35
C ALA A 201 35.97 -7.61 3.60
N GLU A 202 36.17 -7.00 4.78
CA GLU A 202 35.62 -5.68 5.12
C GLU A 202 36.23 -4.59 4.23
N MET A 203 37.55 -4.59 4.02
CA MET A 203 38.21 -3.66 3.09
C MET A 203 37.71 -3.81 1.65
N LEU A 204 37.57 -5.04 1.15
CA LEU A 204 37.07 -5.29 -0.19
C LEU A 204 35.61 -4.83 -0.33
N SER A 205 34.77 -5.13 0.67
CA SER A 205 33.37 -4.71 0.70
C SER A 205 33.26 -3.19 0.71
N ALA A 206 34.03 -2.52 1.57
CA ALA A 206 34.11 -1.06 1.61
C ALA A 206 34.61 -0.46 0.28
N GLY A 207 35.56 -1.11 -0.39
CA GLY A 207 36.05 -0.70 -1.70
C GLY A 207 34.97 -0.81 -2.80
N LEU A 208 34.20 -1.90 -2.80
CA LEU A 208 33.07 -2.08 -3.72
C LEU A 208 31.94 -1.08 -3.44
N ASP A 209 31.67 -0.79 -2.18
CA ASP A 209 30.70 0.23 -1.77
C ASP A 209 31.14 1.64 -2.20
N ALA A 210 32.42 1.97 -2.04
CA ALA A 210 32.98 3.22 -2.50
C ALA A 210 32.90 3.34 -4.04
N TYR A 211 33.26 2.28 -4.76
CA TYR A 211 33.13 2.24 -6.22
C TYR A 211 31.68 2.46 -6.66
N ARG A 212 30.72 1.77 -6.02
CA ARG A 212 29.29 1.94 -6.27
C ARG A 212 28.86 3.39 -6.05
N ALA A 213 29.22 3.97 -4.91
CA ALA A 213 28.88 5.36 -4.59
C ALA A 213 29.46 6.35 -5.62
N VAL A 214 30.71 6.17 -6.03
CA VAL A 214 31.35 7.02 -7.05
C VAL A 214 30.69 6.85 -8.41
N ARG A 215 30.43 5.61 -8.84
CA ARG A 215 29.74 5.33 -10.11
C ARG A 215 28.35 5.96 -10.14
N ASP A 216 27.58 5.81 -9.07
CA ASP A 216 26.22 6.33 -8.98
C ASP A 216 26.24 7.87 -9.01
N ALA A 217 27.14 8.50 -8.24
CA ALA A 217 27.33 9.95 -8.25
C ALA A 217 27.80 10.48 -9.62
N MET A 218 28.71 9.77 -10.30
CA MET A 218 29.14 10.14 -11.65
C MET A 218 28.01 10.04 -12.67
N THR A 219 27.15 9.01 -12.53
CA THR A 219 25.98 8.82 -13.40
C THR A 219 24.96 9.93 -13.20
N GLU A 220 24.63 10.23 -11.94
CA GLU A 220 23.74 11.34 -11.56
C GLU A 220 24.29 12.69 -12.06
N TYR A 221 25.57 12.96 -11.80
CA TYR A 221 26.24 14.18 -12.26
C TYR A 221 26.19 14.32 -13.79
N THR A 222 26.49 13.25 -14.52
CA THR A 222 26.45 13.25 -15.99
C THR A 222 25.03 13.48 -16.50
N PHE A 223 24.05 12.82 -15.88
CA PHE A 223 22.64 12.99 -16.22
C PHE A 223 22.21 14.46 -16.08
N PHE A 224 22.43 15.08 -14.92
CA PHE A 224 22.05 16.47 -14.72
C PHE A 224 22.87 17.41 -15.60
N ASN A 225 24.17 17.16 -15.82
CA ASN A 225 24.96 18.00 -16.72
C ASN A 225 24.48 17.99 -18.16
N VAL A 226 24.04 16.83 -18.66
CA VAL A 226 23.52 16.72 -20.02
C VAL A 226 22.10 17.30 -20.06
N TYR A 227 21.16 16.76 -19.28
CA TYR A 227 19.74 17.05 -19.47
C TYR A 227 19.25 18.32 -18.77
N ALA A 228 19.87 18.77 -17.67
CA ALA A 228 19.48 20.03 -17.04
C ALA A 228 19.96 21.24 -17.86
N ASN A 229 21.12 21.14 -18.53
CA ASN A 229 21.69 22.24 -19.33
C ASN A 229 21.18 22.31 -20.78
N LEU A 230 20.49 21.28 -21.30
CA LEU A 230 19.84 21.28 -22.62
C LEU A 230 18.58 22.19 -22.70
N PHE A 231 18.36 23.07 -21.71
CA PHE A 231 17.21 23.96 -21.56
C PHE A 231 16.82 24.76 -22.83
N PRO A 232 17.74 25.23 -23.70
CA PRO A 232 17.37 26.06 -24.84
C PRO A 232 16.93 25.33 -26.11
N PHE A 233 17.17 24.01 -26.25
CA PHE A 233 17.20 23.36 -27.57
C PHE A 233 16.03 22.41 -27.88
N LEU A 234 15.16 22.14 -26.91
CA LEU A 234 13.96 21.33 -27.12
C LEU A 234 12.74 22.23 -26.96
N PRO A 235 11.82 22.30 -27.94
CA PRO A 235 10.59 23.05 -27.78
C PRO A 235 9.87 22.48 -26.55
N GLY A 236 9.55 23.36 -25.61
CA GLY A 236 8.66 23.01 -24.51
C GLY A 236 7.30 22.71 -25.11
N SER A 237 7.02 21.44 -25.40
CA SER A 237 5.63 20.98 -25.36
C SER A 237 5.13 21.31 -23.96
N GLU A 238 3.90 21.83 -23.88
CA GLU A 238 3.22 21.96 -22.59
C GLU A 238 3.49 20.71 -21.77
N PRO A 239 3.79 20.83 -20.46
CA PRO A 239 4.03 19.67 -19.62
C PRO A 239 2.93 18.69 -19.96
N SER A 240 3.28 17.56 -20.60
CA SER A 240 2.30 16.56 -21.04
C SER A 240 1.44 16.36 -19.84
N ALA A 241 0.19 16.86 -19.88
CA ALA A 241 -0.62 17.08 -18.71
C ALA A 241 -0.43 15.86 -17.84
N ARG A 242 0.30 16.00 -16.72
CA ARG A 242 0.73 14.82 -15.98
C ARG A 242 -0.55 14.05 -15.76
N ALA A 243 -0.57 12.79 -16.19
CA ALA A 243 -1.55 11.85 -15.71
C ALA A 243 -1.31 11.76 -14.20
N GLY A 244 -1.88 12.70 -13.44
CA GLY A 244 -1.55 12.94 -12.05
C GLY A 244 -1.16 14.36 -11.64
N THR A 245 -1.53 15.43 -12.37
CA THR A 245 -2.00 16.58 -11.59
C THR A 245 -3.38 16.15 -11.09
N PRO A 246 -3.55 15.79 -9.81
CA PRO A 246 -4.86 15.44 -9.34
C PRO A 246 -5.73 16.67 -9.58
N THR A 247 -6.69 16.55 -10.50
CA THR A 247 -7.81 17.46 -10.49
C THR A 247 -8.37 17.34 -9.10
N VAL A 248 -8.33 18.43 -8.34
CA VAL A 248 -8.98 18.52 -7.03
C VAL A 248 -10.47 18.42 -7.31
N THR A 249 -10.94 17.20 -7.55
CA THR A 249 -12.34 16.85 -7.65
C THR A 249 -12.83 16.86 -6.22
N ASP A 250 -13.91 17.60 -5.96
CA ASP A 250 -14.57 17.51 -4.68
C ASP A 250 -14.85 16.02 -4.42
N PRO A 251 -14.35 15.43 -3.32
CA PRO A 251 -14.55 14.01 -3.04
C PRO A 251 -16.03 13.59 -3.08
N ARG A 252 -16.97 14.52 -2.88
CA ARG A 252 -18.42 14.29 -3.01
C ARG A 252 -18.90 14.06 -4.44
N GLU A 253 -18.17 14.54 -5.44
CA GLU A 253 -18.51 14.39 -6.86
C GLU A 253 -18.08 13.04 -7.44
N LEU A 254 -17.24 12.30 -6.70
CA LEU A 254 -16.81 10.96 -7.09
C LEU A 254 -18.02 10.04 -7.29
N PRO A 255 -18.03 9.22 -8.35
CA PRO A 255 -19.17 8.38 -8.69
C PRO A 255 -19.53 7.40 -7.57
N GLU A 256 -18.52 6.91 -6.85
CA GLU A 256 -18.67 6.00 -5.71
C GLU A 256 -19.39 6.67 -4.53
N VAL A 257 -19.02 7.92 -4.21
CA VAL A 257 -19.66 8.70 -3.14
C VAL A 257 -21.09 9.06 -3.52
N ARG A 258 -21.33 9.49 -4.77
CA ARG A 258 -22.69 9.80 -5.25
C ARG A 258 -23.59 8.56 -5.24
N ALA A 259 -23.07 7.40 -5.65
CA ALA A 259 -23.81 6.15 -5.61
C ALA A 259 -24.14 5.73 -4.17
N ALA A 260 -23.17 5.85 -3.25
CA ALA A 260 -23.37 5.56 -1.84
C ALA A 260 -24.43 6.48 -1.21
N LEU A 261 -24.35 7.79 -1.47
CA LEU A 261 -25.30 8.79 -0.97
C LEU A 261 -26.72 8.61 -1.55
N ALA A 262 -26.84 8.19 -2.83
CA ALA A 262 -28.14 7.88 -3.42
C ALA A 262 -28.81 6.65 -2.78
N ALA A 263 -28.01 5.73 -2.23
CA ALA A 263 -28.46 4.49 -1.61
C ALA A 263 -28.62 4.57 -0.08
N VAL A 264 -28.54 5.76 0.53
CA VAL A 264 -28.57 5.95 2.00
C VAL A 264 -29.78 5.30 2.67
N GLY A 265 -30.96 5.38 2.05
CA GLY A 265 -32.20 4.78 2.54
C GLY A 265 -32.48 3.34 2.08
N GLN A 266 -31.54 2.72 1.36
CA GLN A 266 -31.68 1.36 0.82
C GLN A 266 -30.84 0.38 1.62
N GLY A 267 -31.38 -0.81 1.87
CA GLY A 267 -30.72 -1.87 2.64
C GLY A 267 -31.64 -2.49 3.68
N GLY A 268 -31.03 -3.27 4.57
CA GLY A 268 -31.68 -3.94 5.68
C GLY A 268 -30.75 -4.01 6.90
N TYR A 269 -30.79 -5.16 7.59
CA TYR A 269 -30.09 -5.34 8.85
C TYR A 269 -28.55 -5.26 8.72
N ALA A 270 -27.99 -5.78 7.63
CA ALA A 270 -26.53 -5.78 7.42
C ALA A 270 -25.97 -4.36 7.25
N GLU A 271 -26.64 -3.53 6.45
CA GLU A 271 -26.32 -2.12 6.26
C GLU A 271 -26.41 -1.34 7.57
N ALA A 272 -27.42 -1.64 8.41
CA ALA A 272 -27.59 -0.99 9.69
C ALA A 272 -26.46 -1.34 10.68
N ILE A 273 -26.00 -2.58 10.72
CA ILE A 273 -24.83 -2.98 11.53
C ILE A 273 -23.56 -2.31 11.03
N ALA A 274 -23.29 -2.37 9.72
CA ALA A 274 -22.10 -1.76 9.14
C ALA A 274 -22.08 -0.25 9.42
N ARG A 275 -23.24 0.41 9.32
CA ARG A 275 -23.41 1.83 9.66
C ARG A 275 -23.15 2.11 11.13
N LEU A 276 -23.69 1.29 12.04
CA LEU A 276 -23.42 1.41 13.47
C LEU A 276 -21.92 1.25 13.76
N ALA A 277 -21.26 0.27 13.16
CA ALA A 277 -19.82 0.05 13.32
C ALA A 277 -18.98 1.24 12.80
N CYS A 278 -19.35 1.84 11.67
CA CYS A 278 -18.69 3.03 11.14
C CYS A 278 -18.90 4.26 12.03
N LEU A 279 -20.10 4.46 12.58
CA LEU A 279 -20.41 5.57 13.49
C LEU A 279 -19.66 5.47 14.83
N LEU A 280 -19.42 4.25 15.31
CA LEU A 280 -18.68 3.99 16.55
C LEU A 280 -17.17 3.92 16.35
N GLY A 281 -16.70 3.91 15.10
CA GLY A 281 -15.28 3.84 14.76
C GLY A 281 -14.49 5.01 15.34
N ARG A 282 -13.38 4.70 16.02
CA ARG A 282 -12.44 5.71 16.53
C ARG A 282 -11.68 6.33 15.36
N LYS A 283 -11.64 7.66 15.31
CA LYS A 283 -10.96 8.42 14.24
C LYS A 283 -9.58 8.85 14.71
N GLY A 284 -8.53 8.57 13.92
CA GLY A 284 -7.19 9.11 14.12
C GLY A 284 -6.38 8.50 15.27
N GLU A 285 -6.80 7.37 15.86
CA GLU A 285 -5.98 6.61 16.81
C GLU A 285 -5.16 5.53 16.10
N PRO A 286 -3.93 5.22 16.58
CA PRO A 286 -3.18 4.06 16.12
C PRO A 286 -4.00 2.78 16.26
N LEU A 287 -3.93 1.92 15.24
CA LEU A 287 -4.59 0.63 15.21
C LEU A 287 -3.54 -0.46 15.50
N PRO A 288 -3.40 -0.91 16.76
CA PRO A 288 -2.50 -2.01 17.07
C PRO A 288 -3.04 -3.31 16.44
N LEU A 289 -2.13 -4.21 16.07
CA LEU A 289 -2.50 -5.49 15.45
C LEU A 289 -3.44 -6.32 16.34
N SER A 290 -3.27 -6.24 17.66
CA SER A 290 -4.16 -6.88 18.65
C SER A 290 -5.62 -6.44 18.51
N ARG A 291 -5.90 -5.19 18.12
CA ARG A 291 -7.27 -4.73 17.84
C ARG A 291 -7.85 -5.32 16.57
N LEU A 292 -7.02 -5.58 15.56
CA LEU A 292 -7.48 -6.23 14.33
C LEU A 292 -7.78 -7.72 14.58
N GLU A 293 -7.00 -8.37 15.43
CA GLU A 293 -7.28 -9.73 15.91
C GLU A 293 -8.55 -9.78 16.76
N LEU A 294 -8.71 -8.82 17.68
CA LEU A 294 -9.91 -8.66 18.49
C LEU A 294 -11.18 -8.53 17.64
N ARG A 295 -11.13 -7.84 16.50
CA ARG A 295 -12.29 -7.81 15.58
C ARG A 295 -12.71 -9.20 15.10
N LYS A 296 -11.78 -10.13 14.89
CA LYS A 296 -12.11 -11.52 14.51
C LYS A 296 -12.79 -12.26 15.66
N GLU A 297 -12.32 -12.03 16.89
CA GLU A 297 -12.95 -12.57 18.09
C GLU A 297 -14.37 -12.04 18.26
N LEU A 298 -14.58 -10.73 18.12
CA LEU A 298 -15.91 -10.11 18.20
C LEU A 298 -16.87 -10.63 17.13
N VAL A 299 -16.39 -10.86 15.90
CA VAL A 299 -17.22 -11.47 14.84
C VAL A 299 -17.68 -12.87 15.25
N THR A 300 -16.84 -13.62 15.97
CA THR A 300 -17.17 -14.95 16.46
C THR A 300 -18.16 -14.88 17.64
N ASP A 301 -17.91 -14.01 18.62
CA ASP A 301 -18.74 -13.85 19.82
C ASP A 301 -20.15 -13.31 19.51
N TYR A 302 -20.26 -12.44 18.50
CA TYR A 302 -21.52 -11.84 18.06
C TYR A 302 -22.09 -12.50 16.81
N ALA A 303 -21.64 -13.70 16.44
CA ALA A 303 -22.10 -14.41 15.24
C ALA A 303 -23.63 -14.51 15.16
N ASP A 304 -24.30 -14.80 16.28
CA ASP A 304 -25.77 -14.88 16.37
C ASP A 304 -26.48 -13.54 16.07
N LEU A 305 -25.77 -12.42 16.22
CA LEU A 305 -26.27 -11.06 15.98
C LEU A 305 -25.76 -10.47 14.66
N LEU A 306 -24.83 -11.12 13.97
CA LEU A 306 -24.30 -10.65 12.69
C LEU A 306 -24.99 -11.35 11.52
N PRO A 307 -25.06 -10.72 10.33
CA PRO A 307 -25.49 -11.38 9.11
C PRO A 307 -24.38 -12.29 8.58
N GLU A 308 -24.77 -13.46 8.08
CA GLU A 308 -23.87 -14.36 7.34
C GLU A 308 -23.64 -13.79 5.93
N LEU A 309 -22.45 -13.25 5.68
CA LEU A 309 -22.04 -12.71 4.39
C LEU A 309 -20.60 -13.12 4.08
N GLU A 310 -20.32 -13.32 2.80
CA GLU A 310 -18.97 -13.54 2.29
C GLU A 310 -18.04 -12.34 2.63
N PRO A 311 -16.74 -12.57 2.91
CA PRO A 311 -15.81 -11.51 3.28
C PRO A 311 -15.75 -10.34 2.29
N ASP A 312 -15.85 -10.63 0.98
CA ASP A 312 -15.84 -9.59 -0.05
C ASP A 312 -17.12 -8.74 -0.07
N ALA A 313 -18.27 -9.37 0.23
CA ALA A 313 -19.53 -8.66 0.38
C ALA A 313 -19.50 -7.73 1.60
N TRP A 314 -18.95 -8.21 2.72
CA TRP A 314 -18.70 -7.39 3.91
C TRP A 314 -17.80 -6.19 3.63
N ARG A 315 -16.71 -6.40 2.86
CA ARG A 315 -15.77 -5.33 2.49
C ARG A 315 -16.46 -4.22 1.70
N LYS A 316 -17.27 -4.58 0.68
CA LYS A 316 -18.04 -3.63 -0.14
C LYS A 316 -19.10 -2.89 0.67
N LEU A 317 -19.86 -3.63 1.48
CA LEU A 317 -20.89 -3.09 2.36
C LEU A 317 -20.30 -2.06 3.34
N ARG A 318 -19.19 -2.42 4.01
CA ARG A 318 -18.48 -1.54 4.93
C ARG A 318 -17.99 -0.28 4.22
N GLY A 319 -17.37 -0.41 3.05
CA GLY A 319 -16.92 0.74 2.26
C GLY A 319 -18.06 1.70 1.92
N GLN A 320 -19.21 1.17 1.49
CA GLN A 320 -20.38 2.01 1.19
C GLN A 320 -20.96 2.71 2.43
N GLN A 321 -21.07 2.02 3.57
CA GLN A 321 -21.56 2.64 4.81
C GLN A 321 -20.56 3.63 5.41
N GLU A 322 -19.26 3.42 5.22
CA GLU A 322 -18.22 4.37 5.61
C GLU A 322 -18.33 5.68 4.80
N LEU A 323 -18.57 5.59 3.49
CA LEU A 323 -18.85 6.75 2.65
C LEU A 323 -20.09 7.52 3.15
N ILE A 324 -21.19 6.81 3.42
CA ILE A 324 -22.43 7.43 3.91
C ILE A 324 -22.21 8.15 5.25
N THR A 325 -21.61 7.46 6.22
CA THR A 325 -21.38 8.01 7.56
C THR A 325 -20.38 9.16 7.57
N ARG A 326 -19.43 9.18 6.63
CA ARG A 326 -18.48 10.29 6.51
C ARG A 326 -19.09 11.52 5.83
N TYR A 327 -19.75 11.35 4.70
CA TYR A 327 -20.22 12.48 3.88
C TYR A 327 -21.60 13.00 4.29
N ALA A 328 -22.42 12.18 4.95
CA ALA A 328 -23.77 12.51 5.41
C ALA A 328 -24.11 11.84 6.78
N PRO A 329 -23.38 12.17 7.87
CA PRO A 329 -23.56 11.52 9.18
C PRO A 329 -24.98 11.66 9.75
N GLU A 330 -25.61 12.82 9.60
CA GLU A 330 -26.99 13.06 10.06
C GLU A 330 -27.99 12.19 9.31
N GLN A 331 -27.91 12.16 7.97
CA GLN A 331 -28.77 11.31 7.14
C GLN A 331 -28.53 9.82 7.41
N ALA A 332 -27.29 9.44 7.72
CA ALA A 332 -26.94 8.08 8.10
C ALA A 332 -27.72 7.64 9.35
N LEU A 333 -27.80 8.51 10.37
CA LEU A 333 -28.57 8.30 11.58
C LEU A 333 -30.07 8.27 11.30
N GLU A 334 -30.61 9.31 10.66
CA GLU A 334 -32.05 9.45 10.39
C GLU A 334 -32.66 8.29 9.60
N THR A 335 -31.87 7.66 8.72
CA THR A 335 -32.36 6.57 7.88
C THR A 335 -32.22 5.18 8.51
N LEU A 336 -31.59 5.04 9.68
CA LEU A 336 -31.50 3.76 10.41
C LEU A 336 -32.86 3.08 10.65
N PRO A 337 -33.93 3.78 11.09
CA PRO A 337 -35.25 3.17 11.28
C PRO A 337 -35.90 2.72 9.96
N ALA A 338 -35.55 3.36 8.84
CA ALA A 338 -36.04 3.01 7.52
C ALA A 338 -35.36 1.77 6.93
N LEU A 339 -34.10 1.51 7.28
CA LEU A 339 -33.39 0.25 6.99
C LEU A 339 -33.98 -0.92 7.78
N LEU A 340 -34.31 -0.69 9.05
CA LEU A 340 -34.85 -1.69 9.96
C LEU A 340 -36.38 -1.71 9.90
N ARG A 341 -36.93 -2.18 8.78
CA ARG A 341 -38.39 -2.21 8.57
C ARG A 341 -39.08 -3.20 9.50
N HIS A 342 -38.41 -4.32 9.80
CA HIS A 342 -38.94 -5.37 10.67
C HIS A 342 -38.63 -5.07 12.14
N GLN A 343 -39.62 -5.27 13.00
CA GLN A 343 -39.47 -5.06 14.44
C GLN A 343 -38.41 -5.98 15.05
N ALA A 344 -38.28 -7.22 14.53
CA ALA A 344 -37.26 -8.18 14.96
C ALA A 344 -35.85 -7.64 14.72
N ASP A 345 -35.59 -7.04 13.55
CA ASP A 345 -34.28 -6.47 13.20
C ASP A 345 -33.92 -5.27 14.08
N ARG A 346 -34.92 -4.44 14.44
CA ARG A 346 -34.71 -3.34 15.41
C ARG A 346 -34.32 -3.85 16.78
N GLN A 347 -35.04 -4.84 17.29
CA GLN A 347 -34.74 -5.45 18.59
C GLN A 347 -33.35 -6.11 18.58
N ARG A 348 -32.99 -6.78 17.49
CA ARG A 348 -31.67 -7.40 17.31
C ARG A 348 -30.56 -6.34 17.29
N LEU A 349 -30.75 -5.21 16.60
CA LEU A 349 -29.75 -4.12 16.59
C LEU A 349 -29.66 -3.40 17.94
N GLN A 350 -30.78 -3.19 18.63
CA GLN A 350 -30.79 -2.62 19.98
C GLN A 350 -30.04 -3.52 20.96
N ALA A 351 -30.29 -4.83 20.93
CA ALA A 351 -29.56 -5.80 21.75
C ALA A 351 -28.06 -5.77 21.46
N LEU A 352 -27.67 -5.65 20.18
CA LEU A 352 -26.26 -5.50 19.81
C LEU A 352 -25.67 -4.18 20.38
N ALA A 353 -26.35 -3.05 20.20
CA ALA A 353 -25.91 -1.76 20.71
C ALA A 353 -25.75 -1.75 22.24
N GLU A 354 -26.66 -2.41 22.97
CA GLU A 354 -26.57 -2.57 24.43
C GLU A 354 -25.36 -3.42 24.85
N LYS A 355 -25.11 -4.55 24.17
CA LYS A 355 -23.93 -5.38 24.44
C LYS A 355 -22.63 -4.63 24.14
N LEU A 356 -22.56 -3.92 23.02
CA LEU A 356 -21.41 -3.09 22.66
C LEU A 356 -21.18 -1.95 23.66
N ARG A 357 -22.23 -1.44 24.32
CA ARG A 357 -22.13 -0.43 25.38
C ARG A 357 -21.39 -0.92 26.62
N THR A 358 -21.38 -2.23 26.86
CA THR A 358 -20.74 -2.86 28.02
C THR A 358 -19.44 -3.57 27.69
N ASP A 359 -19.12 -3.74 26.40
CA ASP A 359 -17.93 -4.47 25.95
C ASP A 359 -16.71 -3.53 25.94
N GLU A 360 -15.86 -3.65 26.98
CA GLU A 360 -14.61 -2.90 27.11
C GLU A 360 -13.66 -3.12 25.93
N ARG A 361 -13.80 -4.23 25.20
CA ARG A 361 -12.99 -4.53 24.01
C ARG A 361 -13.32 -3.60 22.84
N VAL A 362 -14.55 -3.11 22.77
CA VAL A 362 -15.07 -2.25 21.70
C VAL A 362 -14.92 -0.77 22.05
N LEU A 363 -15.28 -0.42 23.29
CA LEU A 363 -15.22 0.95 23.80
C LEU A 363 -13.85 1.34 24.34
N GLY A 364 -12.92 0.39 24.46
CA GLY A 364 -11.66 0.53 25.18
C GLY A 364 -11.87 0.66 26.69
N THR A 365 -10.76 0.74 27.43
CA THR A 365 -10.74 0.87 28.90
C THR A 365 -11.50 2.09 29.42
N THR A 366 -11.66 3.12 28.58
CA THR A 366 -12.55 4.26 28.81
C THR A 366 -13.30 4.62 27.52
N PRO A 367 -14.64 4.51 27.47
CA PRO A 367 -15.42 4.97 26.33
C PRO A 367 -15.22 6.47 26.12
N THR A 368 -14.92 6.88 24.88
CA THR A 368 -14.88 8.31 24.54
C THR A 368 -16.28 8.90 24.69
N ALA A 369 -16.39 10.13 25.20
CA ALA A 369 -17.70 10.79 25.37
C ALA A 369 -18.53 10.83 24.08
N GLU A 370 -17.86 10.93 22.93
CA GLU A 370 -18.48 10.86 21.59
C GLU A 370 -19.11 9.50 21.28
N GLN A 371 -18.45 8.39 21.65
CA GLN A 371 -18.98 7.04 21.42
C GLN A 371 -20.22 6.77 22.28
N ALA A 372 -20.19 7.21 23.54
CA ALA A 372 -21.33 7.09 24.45
C ALA A 372 -22.52 7.92 23.95
N ALA A 373 -22.28 9.17 23.53
CA ALA A 373 -23.31 10.04 22.94
C ALA A 373 -23.87 9.44 21.64
N MET A 374 -23.02 8.86 20.79
CA MET A 374 -23.45 8.21 19.54
C MET A 374 -24.35 6.99 19.81
N LEU A 375 -24.00 6.15 20.79
CA LEU A 375 -24.85 5.02 21.19
C LEU A 375 -26.21 5.48 21.73
N GLU A 376 -26.24 6.58 22.48
CA GLU A 376 -27.48 7.20 22.98
C GLU A 376 -28.33 7.79 21.85
N GLN A 377 -27.70 8.44 20.87
CA GLN A 377 -28.38 8.93 19.67
C GLN A 377 -28.97 7.78 18.85
N VAL A 378 -28.21 6.71 18.65
CA VAL A 378 -28.68 5.51 17.94
C VAL A 378 -29.87 4.88 18.68
N SER A 379 -29.80 4.70 20.00
CA SER A 379 -30.90 4.11 20.77
C SER A 379 -32.17 4.98 20.71
N THR A 380 -32.02 6.31 20.76
CA THR A 380 -33.11 7.28 20.62
C THR A 380 -33.76 7.18 19.24
N VAL A 381 -32.96 7.17 18.17
CA VAL A 381 -33.45 7.08 16.80
C VAL A 381 -34.17 5.75 16.55
N LEU A 382 -33.64 4.63 17.05
CA LEU A 382 -34.28 3.31 16.95
C LEU A 382 -35.60 3.21 17.74
N GLY A 383 -35.81 4.07 18.74
CA GLY A 383 -37.06 4.19 19.49
C GLY A 383 -38.19 4.93 18.76
N THR A 384 -37.87 5.67 17.68
CA THR A 384 -38.85 6.42 16.90
C THR A 384 -39.46 5.57 15.77
N LYS A 385 -40.76 5.72 15.49
CA LYS A 385 -41.42 5.04 14.35
C LYS A 385 -40.88 5.61 13.03
N PRO A 386 -40.68 4.79 11.98
CA PRO A 386 -40.09 5.26 10.73
C PRO A 386 -40.99 6.30 10.05
N GLU A 387 -40.52 7.52 9.92
CA GLU A 387 -41.10 8.49 8.98
C GLU A 387 -40.61 8.15 7.57
N ARG A 388 -41.53 8.11 6.59
CA ARG A 388 -41.17 7.88 5.19
C ARG A 388 -40.34 9.05 4.68
N VAL A 389 -39.03 8.87 4.55
CA VAL A 389 -38.15 9.82 3.85
C VAL A 389 -38.65 9.92 2.39
N ARG A 390 -39.22 11.08 2.04
CA ARG A 390 -39.62 11.39 0.65
C ARG A 390 -38.34 11.56 -0.16
N GLY A 391 -38.02 10.58 -1.01
CA GLY A 391 -37.01 10.75 -2.05
C GLY A 391 -37.36 11.96 -2.92
N ALA A 392 -36.37 12.82 -3.18
CA ALA A 392 -36.53 13.98 -4.05
C ALA A 392 -37.06 13.52 -5.42
N ALA A 393 -38.27 13.94 -5.76
CA ALA A 393 -38.89 13.64 -7.04
C ALA A 393 -38.11 14.35 -8.16
N VAL A 394 -37.55 13.56 -9.08
CA VAL A 394 -37.02 14.06 -10.35
C VAL A 394 -38.19 14.66 -11.14
N PRO A 395 -38.16 15.95 -11.51
CA PRO A 395 -39.25 16.55 -12.27
C PRO A 395 -39.28 15.95 -13.68
N ILE A 396 -40.31 15.16 -13.97
CA ILE A 396 -40.63 14.69 -15.31
C ILE A 396 -41.06 15.92 -16.12
N LYS A 397 -40.16 16.46 -16.94
CA LYS A 397 -40.53 17.42 -17.99
C LYS A 397 -41.41 16.69 -19.00
N ARG A 398 -42.71 17.04 -19.04
CA ARG A 398 -43.59 16.68 -20.16
C ARG A 398 -43.11 17.43 -21.40
N ALA A 399 -42.73 16.69 -22.44
CA ALA A 399 -42.60 17.24 -23.77
C ALA A 399 -43.98 17.70 -24.25
N SER A 400 -44.07 18.96 -24.66
CA SER A 400 -45.16 19.52 -25.46
C SER A 400 -44.63 19.73 -26.86
#